data_AF-A0A7C7UFH1-F1
#
_entry.id   AF-A0A7C7UFH1-F1
#
_cell.length_a   1.000
_cell.length_b   1.000
_cell.length_c   1.000
_cell.angle_alpha   90.00
_cell.angle_beta   90.00
_cell.angle_gamma   90.00
#
_symmetry.space_group_name_H-M   'P 1'
#
loop_
_entity.id
_entity.type
_entity.pdbx_description
1 polymer ?
#
loop_
_entity_poly.entity_id
_entity_poly.type
_entity_poly.pdbx_seq_one_letter_code
_entity_poly.pdbx_strand_id
1 'polypeptide(L)'
;MVRGEKLNGMKGEAAYLLFLRASRPLKVEVGSLGLLILPTGYYVYAGSARGPGGVKARVGRHLQLARLKAGRVRWHIDYLLVDRNTAFVESWKIENQSRTECLISKNIEKISDLTVSGFGSSDCRL
;
A
#
# COMPACT_ATOMS: atom_id res chain seq x y z
N MET A 1 -22.82 -0.52 -0.84
CA MET A 1 -22.12 -0.17 -2.10
C MET A 1 -21.63 1.28 -1.98
N VAL A 2 -20.44 1.49 -1.41
CA VAL A 2 -19.89 2.85 -1.28
C VAL A 2 -19.32 3.25 -2.65
N ARG A 3 -19.95 4.24 -3.28
CA ARG A 3 -19.54 4.77 -4.58
C ARG A 3 -18.25 5.56 -4.41
N GLY A 4 -17.23 5.23 -5.20
CA GLY A 4 -15.99 5.99 -5.27
C GLY A 4 -16.24 7.38 -5.87
N GLU A 5 -16.15 8.42 -5.06
CA GLU A 5 -16.32 9.80 -5.52
C GLU A 5 -15.04 10.40 -6.11
N LYS A 6 -15.24 11.34 -7.05
CA LYS A 6 -14.20 11.99 -7.84
C LYS A 6 -13.29 12.88 -6.96
N LEU A 7 -11.99 12.69 -7.11
CA LEU A 7 -10.93 13.38 -6.38
C LEU A 7 -10.80 14.86 -6.80
N ASN A 8 -11.42 15.77 -6.03
CA ASN A 8 -11.09 17.21 -6.07
C ASN A 8 -10.07 17.58 -4.97
N GLY A 9 -9.17 18.51 -5.31
CA GLY A 9 -7.95 18.80 -4.57
C GLY A 9 -8.15 19.57 -3.27
N MET A 10 -7.55 19.06 -2.20
CA MET A 10 -7.23 19.81 -0.98
C MET A 10 -5.78 19.50 -0.58
N LYS A 11 -5.03 20.55 -0.19
CA LYS A 11 -3.72 20.41 0.47
C LYS A 11 -3.96 19.87 1.88
N GLY A 12 -3.61 18.61 2.11
CA GLY A 12 -3.68 17.94 3.40
C GLY A 12 -3.01 16.58 3.32
N GLU A 13 -2.44 16.11 4.43
CA GLU A 13 -1.96 14.72 4.53
C GLU A 13 -3.16 13.80 4.37
N ALA A 14 -3.11 12.89 3.39
CA ALA A 14 -4.15 11.90 3.19
C ALA A 14 -3.55 10.50 3.20
N ALA A 15 -4.26 9.56 3.82
CA ALA A 15 -3.90 8.15 3.82
C ALA A 15 -4.65 7.41 2.70
N TYR A 16 -4.11 6.27 2.29
CA TYR A 16 -4.75 5.36 1.37
C TYR A 16 -4.44 3.92 1.74
N LEU A 17 -5.35 3.03 1.37
CA LEU A 17 -5.15 1.58 1.43
C LEU A 17 -5.00 1.03 0.02
N LEU A 18 -4.09 0.08 -0.16
CA LEU A 18 -4.02 -0.76 -1.36
C LEU A 18 -4.36 -2.18 -0.95
N PHE A 19 -5.25 -2.82 -1.71
CA PHE A 19 -5.62 -4.21 -1.52
C PHE A 19 -5.01 -5.02 -2.65
N LEU A 20 -4.25 -6.05 -2.28
CA LEU A 20 -3.56 -6.95 -3.19
C LEU A 20 -4.00 -8.39 -2.92
N ARG A 21 -3.85 -9.25 -3.92
CA ARG A 21 -4.03 -10.69 -3.79
C ARG A 21 -2.80 -11.40 -4.34
N ALA A 22 -2.19 -12.26 -3.54
CA ALA A 22 -1.20 -13.21 -4.02
C ALA A 22 -1.91 -14.53 -4.34
N SER A 23 -1.80 -15.02 -5.58
CA SER A 23 -2.39 -16.32 -5.97
C SER A 23 -1.49 -17.50 -5.60
N ARG A 24 -0.23 -17.23 -5.27
CA ARG A 24 0.80 -18.18 -4.84
C ARG A 24 1.65 -17.53 -3.75
N PRO A 25 2.36 -18.32 -2.93
CA PRO A 25 3.34 -17.76 -1.99
C PRO A 25 4.33 -16.86 -2.73
N LEU A 26 4.59 -15.68 -2.17
CA LEU A 26 5.53 -14.71 -2.71
C LEU A 26 6.90 -14.91 -2.07
N LYS A 27 7.95 -14.84 -2.88
CA LYS A 27 9.35 -14.83 -2.43
C LYS A 27 10.02 -13.61 -3.06
N VAL A 28 10.03 -12.50 -2.33
CA VAL A 28 10.38 -11.18 -2.87
C VAL A 28 11.51 -10.57 -2.05
N GLU A 29 12.55 -10.08 -2.72
CA GLU A 29 13.64 -9.34 -2.08
C GLU A 29 13.28 -7.85 -2.01
N VAL A 30 12.96 -7.37 -0.81
CA VAL A 30 12.36 -6.06 -0.56
C VAL A 30 13.37 -5.12 0.09
N GLY A 31 14.24 -4.52 -0.73
CA GLY A 31 15.17 -3.48 -0.30
C GLY A 31 15.91 -3.82 1.01
N SER A 32 15.84 -2.92 2.00
CA SER A 32 16.48 -3.11 3.31
C SER A 32 15.85 -4.20 4.19
N LEU A 33 14.66 -4.69 3.87
CA LEU A 33 14.01 -5.81 4.57
C LEU A 33 14.51 -7.17 4.09
N GLY A 34 15.31 -7.22 3.03
CA GLY A 34 15.85 -8.45 2.47
C GLY A 34 14.74 -9.37 1.93
N LEU A 35 14.97 -10.68 2.04
CA LEU A 35 14.06 -11.69 1.52
C LEU A 35 12.81 -11.85 2.39
N LEU A 36 11.64 -11.57 1.82
CA LEU A 36 10.35 -11.85 2.44
C LEU A 36 9.70 -13.08 1.78
N ILE A 37 9.16 -13.96 2.63
CA ILE A 37 8.32 -15.08 2.21
C ILE A 37 6.91 -14.80 2.74
N LEU A 38 5.98 -14.52 1.82
CA LEU A 38 4.61 -14.18 2.15
C LEU A 38 3.67 -15.31 1.65
N PRO A 39 2.70 -15.77 2.46
CA PRO A 39 1.78 -16.83 2.04
C PRO A 39 0.87 -16.41 0.87
N THR A 40 0.11 -17.35 0.33
CA THR A 40 -1.00 -16.99 -0.58
C THR A 40 -2.10 -16.27 0.21
N GLY A 41 -2.83 -15.33 -0.40
CA GLY A 41 -3.90 -14.62 0.29
C GLY A 41 -4.08 -13.16 -0.10
N TYR A 42 -4.82 -12.43 0.73
CA TYR A 42 -5.05 -11.00 0.57
C TYR A 42 -4.12 -10.19 1.46
N TYR A 43 -3.66 -9.07 0.92
CA TYR A 43 -2.77 -8.14 1.61
C TYR A 43 -3.36 -6.75 1.55
N VAL A 44 -3.20 -6.01 2.63
CA VAL A 44 -3.53 -4.59 2.68
C VAL A 44 -2.28 -3.79 3.03
N TYR A 45 -2.07 -2.71 2.30
CA TYR A 45 -0.99 -1.78 2.56
C TYR A 45 -1.57 -0.40 2.89
N ALA A 46 -1.20 0.13 4.05
CA ALA A 46 -1.51 1.51 4.42
C ALA A 46 -0.35 2.43 4.03
N GLY A 47 -0.66 3.52 3.33
CA GLY A 47 0.31 4.52 2.93
C GLY A 47 -0.22 5.94 3.10
N SER A 48 0.67 6.90 3.27
CA SER A 48 0.35 8.34 3.32
C SER A 48 0.71 9.03 1.99
N ALA A 49 0.13 10.20 1.71
CA ALA A 49 0.47 11.03 0.56
C ALA A 49 0.65 12.49 0.98
N ARG A 50 1.92 12.92 1.06
CA ARG A 50 2.33 14.26 1.52
C ARG A 50 2.85 15.19 0.40
N GLY A 51 3.01 14.67 -0.81
CA GLY A 51 3.61 15.39 -1.94
C GLY A 51 2.60 15.96 -2.94
N PRO A 52 3.08 16.73 -3.94
CA PRO A 52 2.26 17.23 -5.04
C PRO A 52 1.46 16.10 -5.70
N GLY A 53 0.18 16.34 -5.97
CA GLY A 53 -0.74 15.34 -6.55
C GLY A 53 -1.37 14.35 -5.56
N GLY A 54 -0.95 14.36 -4.29
CA GLY A 54 -1.63 13.65 -3.19
C GLY A 54 -1.84 12.15 -3.43
N VAL A 55 -2.93 11.62 -2.87
CA VAL A 55 -3.29 10.19 -3.00
C VAL A 55 -3.44 9.78 -4.46
N LYS A 56 -4.04 10.62 -5.31
CA LYS A 56 -4.26 10.34 -6.72
C LYS A 56 -2.95 10.00 -7.44
N ALA A 57 -1.93 10.82 -7.25
CA ALA A 57 -0.62 10.61 -7.88
C ALA A 57 0.08 9.36 -7.34
N ARG A 58 0.06 9.13 -6.02
CA ARG A 58 0.69 7.93 -5.42
C ARG A 58 0.01 6.64 -5.86
N VAL A 59 -1.31 6.56 -5.73
CA VAL A 59 -2.09 5.38 -6.16
C VAL A 59 -1.96 5.16 -7.67
N GLY A 60 -2.00 6.22 -8.48
CA GLY A 60 -1.82 6.12 -9.94
C GLY A 60 -0.47 5.50 -10.33
N ARG A 61 0.60 5.88 -9.63
CA ARG A 61 1.92 5.24 -9.81
C ARG A 61 1.92 3.76 -9.43
N HIS A 62 1.30 3.41 -8.31
CA HIS A 62 1.18 2.01 -7.85
C HIS A 62 0.40 1.15 -8.84
N LEU A 63 -0.71 1.67 -9.35
CA LEU A 63 -1.50 1.04 -10.39
C LEU A 63 -0.69 0.81 -11.67
N GLN A 64 0.13 1.79 -12.07
CA GLN A 64 1.00 1.64 -13.25
C GLN A 64 2.02 0.51 -13.05
N LEU A 65 2.69 0.45 -11.90
CA LEU A 65 3.62 -0.63 -11.57
C LEU A 65 2.92 -1.99 -11.55
N ALA A 66 1.74 -2.09 -10.92
CA ALA A 66 0.96 -3.32 -10.89
C ALA A 66 0.52 -3.79 -12.29
N ARG A 67 0.13 -2.85 -13.16
CA ARG A 67 -0.30 -3.17 -14.53
C ARG A 67 0.88 -3.59 -15.41
N LEU A 68 1.98 -2.86 -15.35
CA LEU A 68 3.13 -3.09 -16.23
C LEU A 68 4.05 -4.20 -15.72
N LYS A 69 3.98 -4.54 -14.43
CA LYS A 69 4.91 -5.46 -13.75
C LYS A 69 6.38 -5.07 -13.94
N ALA A 70 6.62 -3.78 -14.14
CA ALA A 70 7.93 -3.21 -14.43
C ALA A 70 7.93 -1.72 -14.10
N GLY A 71 9.13 -1.17 -13.91
CA GLY A 71 9.36 0.25 -13.64
C GLY A 71 10.29 0.46 -12.45
N ARG A 72 10.61 1.73 -12.18
CA ARG A 72 11.48 2.09 -11.05
C ARG A 72 10.74 1.82 -9.75
N VAL A 73 11.27 0.92 -8.92
CA VAL A 73 10.79 0.62 -7.56
C VAL A 73 11.31 1.69 -6.60
N ARG A 74 10.44 2.19 -5.69
CA ARG A 74 10.80 3.24 -4.70
C ARG A 74 10.35 2.93 -3.28
N TRP A 75 9.22 2.23 -3.10
CA TRP A 75 8.68 1.85 -1.80
C TRP A 75 8.63 0.32 -1.65
N HIS A 76 8.58 -0.20 -0.43
CA HIS A 76 8.52 -1.66 -0.21
C HIS A 76 7.31 -2.31 -0.91
N ILE A 77 6.16 -1.63 -0.95
CA ILE A 77 4.98 -2.13 -1.68
C ILE A 77 5.21 -2.24 -3.20
N ASP A 78 6.10 -1.42 -3.77
CA ASP A 78 6.41 -1.46 -5.21
C ASP A 78 7.01 -2.82 -5.60
N TYR A 79 7.78 -3.47 -4.71
CA TYR A 79 8.34 -4.80 -4.94
C TYR A 79 7.26 -5.87 -5.09
N LEU A 80 6.21 -5.80 -4.26
CA LEU A 80 5.06 -6.70 -4.38
C LEU A 80 4.26 -6.40 -5.64
N LEU A 81 4.07 -5.12 -5.98
CA LEU A 81 3.29 -4.69 -7.14
C LEU A 81 3.91 -5.17 -8.46
N VAL A 82 5.23 -5.22 -8.57
CA VAL A 82 5.92 -5.73 -9.77
C VAL A 82 6.05 -7.25 -9.82
N ASP A 83 5.78 -7.97 -8.72
CA ASP A 83 5.75 -9.44 -8.73
C ASP A 83 4.58 -9.95 -9.59
N ARG A 84 4.85 -10.97 -10.41
CA ARG A 84 3.88 -11.55 -11.35
C ARG A 84 2.75 -12.32 -10.67
N ASN A 85 2.95 -12.80 -9.44
CA ASN A 85 1.96 -13.54 -8.67
C ASN A 85 1.07 -12.63 -7.82
N THR A 86 1.34 -11.32 -7.81
CA THR A 86 0.54 -10.32 -7.09
C THR A 86 -0.47 -9.67 -8.04
N ALA A 87 -1.75 -9.69 -7.69
CA ALA A 87 -2.78 -8.92 -8.36
C ALA A 87 -3.13 -7.67 -7.53
N PHE A 88 -3.26 -6.52 -8.19
CA PHE A 88 -3.88 -5.35 -7.58
C PHE A 88 -5.40 -5.53 -7.61
N VAL A 89 -6.06 -5.40 -6.46
CA VAL A 89 -7.50 -5.57 -6.33
C VAL A 89 -8.19 -4.20 -6.40
N GLU A 90 -7.89 -3.33 -5.44
CA GLU A 90 -8.47 -2.00 -5.36
C GLU A 90 -7.64 -1.06 -4.47
N SER A 91 -8.04 0.21 -4.41
CA SER A 91 -7.48 1.19 -3.48
C SER A 91 -8.55 2.07 -2.88
N TRP A 92 -8.43 2.37 -1.60
CA TRP A 92 -9.31 3.31 -0.91
C TRP A 92 -8.53 4.55 -0.52
N LYS A 93 -9.11 5.73 -0.81
CA LYS A 93 -8.65 6.99 -0.23
C LYS A 93 -9.31 7.15 1.14
N ILE A 94 -8.53 7.59 2.11
CA ILE A 94 -9.03 7.89 3.44
C ILE A 94 -8.93 9.40 3.65
N GLU A 95 -10.10 10.02 3.78
CA GLU A 95 -10.25 11.47 3.97
C GLU A 95 -10.26 11.79 5.47
N ASN A 96 -9.10 12.01 6.09
CA ASN A 96 -9.03 12.80 7.33
C ASN A 96 -7.61 13.19 7.77
N GLN A 97 -7.52 14.31 8.48
CA GLN A 97 -6.30 14.99 8.95
C GLN A 97 -5.49 14.15 9.96
N SER A 98 -4.16 14.31 9.90
CA SER A 98 -3.08 13.86 10.81
C SER A 98 -3.36 12.79 11.89
N ARG A 99 -2.52 11.74 11.91
CA ARG A 99 -2.51 10.53 12.80
C ARG A 99 -3.39 9.34 12.40
N THR A 100 -4.15 9.46 11.33
CA THR A 100 -5.04 8.40 10.81
C THR A 100 -4.30 7.14 10.36
N GLU A 101 -3.14 7.27 9.71
CA GLU A 101 -2.37 6.11 9.20
C GLU A 101 -1.95 5.14 10.30
N CYS A 102 -1.37 5.64 11.40
CA CYS A 102 -0.95 4.79 12.54
C CYS A 102 -2.12 4.00 13.13
N LEU A 103 -3.26 4.69 13.33
CA LEU A 103 -4.46 4.08 13.88
C LEU A 103 -5.01 2.99 12.96
N ILE A 104 -5.04 3.27 11.65
CA ILE A 104 -5.49 2.30 10.64
C ILE A 104 -4.56 1.10 10.61
N SER A 105 -3.25 1.32 10.54
CA SER A 105 -2.25 0.24 10.56
C SER A 105 -2.41 -0.63 11.81
N LYS A 106 -2.60 -0.03 12.99
CA LYS A 106 -2.86 -0.76 14.24
C LYS A 106 -4.16 -1.55 14.22
N ASN A 107 -5.23 -1.00 13.67
CA ASN A 107 -6.52 -1.70 13.60
C ASN A 107 -6.49 -2.83 12.57
N ILE A 108 -5.81 -2.64 11.44
CA ILE A 108 -5.57 -3.67 10.44
C ILE A 108 -4.72 -4.79 11.03
N GLU A 109 -3.66 -4.47 11.77
CA GLU A 109 -2.79 -5.46 12.40
C GLU A 109 -3.56 -6.39 13.34
N LYS A 110 -4.49 -5.84 14.14
CA LYS A 110 -5.33 -6.64 15.06
C LYS A 110 -6.23 -7.67 14.37
N ILE A 111 -6.52 -7.48 13.09
CA ILE A 111 -7.38 -8.38 12.29
C ILE A 111 -6.60 -9.12 11.20
N SER A 112 -5.28 -8.94 11.14
CA SER A 112 -4.42 -9.57 10.15
C SER A 112 -3.80 -10.84 10.73
N ASP A 113 -3.77 -11.91 9.93
CA ASP A 113 -3.07 -13.14 10.30
C ASP A 113 -1.54 -12.95 10.32
N LEU A 114 -1.03 -11.95 9.59
CA LEU A 114 0.39 -11.65 9.44
C LEU A 114 0.61 -10.15 9.26
N THR A 115 1.62 -9.61 9.92
CA THR A 115 2.15 -8.27 9.65
C THR A 115 3.65 -8.31 9.35
N VAL A 116 4.11 -7.43 8.46
CA VAL A 116 5.53 -7.28 8.13
C VAL A 116 6.03 -6.00 8.79
N SER A 117 6.79 -6.15 9.88
CA SER A 117 7.39 -5.01 10.58
C SER A 117 8.34 -4.24 9.67
N GLY A 118 8.32 -2.91 9.74
CA GLY A 118 9.16 -2.03 8.94
C GLY A 118 8.78 -1.91 7.45
N PHE A 119 7.62 -2.46 7.03
CA PHE A 119 7.21 -2.41 5.62
C PHE A 119 6.78 -1.01 5.15
N GLY A 120 6.28 -0.15 6.05
CA GLY A 120 5.95 1.24 5.75
C GLY A 120 7.18 2.15 5.62
N SER A 121 6.98 3.34 5.04
CA SER A 121 8.01 4.39 5.00
C SER A 121 7.84 5.44 6.10
N SER A 122 6.92 5.24 7.03
CA SER A 122 6.54 6.22 8.03
C SER A 122 6.92 5.71 9.41
N ASP A 123 7.71 6.51 10.13
CA ASP A 123 8.18 6.34 11.50
C ASP A 123 7.03 6.38 12.53
N CYS A 124 5.97 5.63 12.31
CA CYS A 124 5.21 5.12 13.44
C CYS A 124 6.07 4.00 14.02
N ARG A 125 7.00 4.36 14.92
CA ARG A 125 7.60 3.38 15.81
C ARG A 125 6.43 2.69 16.51
N LEU A 126 6.26 1.41 16.18
CA LEU A 126 5.33 0.50 16.84
C LEU A 126 5.61 0.52 18.34
#